data_AF-A0A9P0DSQ1-F1
#
_entry.id   AF-A0A9P0DSQ1-F1
#
_cell.length_a   1.000
_cell.length_b   1.000
_cell.length_c   1.000
_cell.angle_alpha   90.00
_cell.angle_beta   90.00
_cell.angle_gamma   90.00
#
_symmetry.space_group_name_H-M   'P 1'
#
loop_
_entity.id
_entity.type
_entity.pdbx_description
1 polymer ?
#
loop_
_entity_poly.entity_id
_entity_poly.type
_entity_poly.pdbx_seq_one_letter_code
_entity_poly.pdbx_strand_id
1 'polypeptide(L)'
;MQASRLLSNQVIRQCTRRKVHYDQAPVQQSTYNDLPQPRGSWKTHYDANQRKYNAHLALGVGVFIGSILFGKSVGYLEFYNDIPARPADIESYR
;
A
#
# COMPACT_ATOMS: atom_id res chain seq x y z
N MET A 1 -4.98 -7.23 30.32
CA MET A 1 -4.47 -6.23 29.34
C MET A 1 -4.01 -4.90 30.01
N GLN A 2 -3.30 -4.95 31.15
CA GLN A 2 -2.85 -3.73 31.85
C GLN A 2 -1.35 -3.43 31.65
N ALA A 3 -0.54 -4.44 31.31
CA ALA A 3 0.91 -4.29 31.13
C ALA A 3 1.30 -3.39 29.95
N SER A 4 0.52 -3.38 28.87
CA SER A 4 0.79 -2.55 27.68
C SER A 4 0.69 -1.06 27.95
N ARG A 5 -0.20 -0.64 28.86
CA ARG A 5 -0.40 0.77 29.25
C ARG A 5 0.71 1.31 30.17
N LEU A 6 1.37 0.44 30.92
CA LEU A 6 2.47 0.83 31.81
C LEU A 6 3.77 1.02 31.02
N LEU A 7 4.00 0.21 30.00
CA LEU A 7 5.18 0.33 29.12
C LEU A 7 5.10 1.57 28.22
N SER A 8 3.92 1.92 27.71
CA SER A 8 3.74 3.13 26.89
C SER A 8 4.07 4.42 27.65
N ASN A 9 3.71 4.50 28.93
CA ASN A 9 3.93 5.70 29.74
C ASN A 9 5.41 5.93 30.10
N GLN A 10 6.23 4.88 30.15
CA GLN A 10 7.68 4.99 30.39
C GLN A 10 8.41 5.53 29.16
N VAL A 11 8.02 5.07 27.96
CA VAL A 11 8.61 5.54 26.68
C VAL A 11 8.25 7.01 26.41
N ILE A 12 7.01 7.42 26.66
CA ILE A 12 6.55 8.81 26.45
C ILE A 12 7.29 9.80 27.38
N ARG A 13 7.62 9.38 28.61
CA ARG A 13 8.35 10.22 29.59
C ARG A 13 9.84 10.41 29.24
N GLN A 14 10.46 9.46 28.53
CA GLN A 14 11.84 9.63 28.04
C GLN A 14 11.92 10.61 26.86
N CYS A 15 10.87 10.70 26.03
CA CYS A 15 10.87 11.58 24.85
C CYS A 15 10.61 13.06 25.19
N THR A 16 10.05 13.38 26.36
CA THR A 16 9.51 14.72 26.67
C THR A 16 10.40 15.61 27.54
N ARG A 17 11.57 15.14 28.01
CA ARG A 17 12.53 15.98 28.74
C ARG A 17 13.77 16.29 27.90
N ARG A 18 13.58 17.02 26.80
CA ARG A 18 14.66 17.86 26.29
C ARG A 18 14.75 19.08 27.21
N LYS A 19 15.74 19.08 28.11
CA LYS A 19 16.18 20.31 28.76
C LYS A 19 16.69 21.23 27.65
N VAL A 20 15.90 22.24 27.28
CA VAL A 20 16.39 23.34 26.45
C VAL A 20 17.26 24.18 27.36
N HIS A 21 18.57 23.99 27.26
CA HIS A 21 19.54 24.89 27.85
C HIS A 21 19.49 26.17 27.01
N TYR A 22 18.86 27.22 27.55
CA TYR A 22 19.10 28.59 27.09
C TYR A 22 20.48 29.03 27.61
N ASP A 23 21.53 28.32 27.18
CA ASP A 23 22.85 28.92 27.25
C ASP A 23 22.82 30.14 26.33
N GLN A 24 23.37 31.24 26.81
CA GLN A 24 23.59 32.49 26.07
C GLN A 24 24.64 32.28 24.97
N ALA A 25 24.49 31.23 24.17
CA ALA A 25 25.26 31.03 22.97
C ALA A 25 24.92 32.19 22.02
N PRO A 26 25.92 32.82 21.38
CA PRO A 26 25.68 33.88 20.41
C PRO A 26 24.66 33.36 19.39
N VAL A 27 23.58 34.12 19.18
CA VAL A 27 22.55 33.83 18.20
C VAL A 27 23.26 33.65 16.86
N GLN A 28 23.44 32.40 16.42
CA GLN A 28 24.06 32.14 15.14
C GLN A 28 23.11 32.72 14.09
N GLN A 29 23.60 33.71 13.35
CA GLN A 29 22.85 34.29 12.25
C GLN A 29 22.61 33.18 11.23
N SER A 30 21.34 32.94 10.90
CA SER A 30 20.98 31.99 9.86
C SER A 30 21.72 32.39 8.58
N THR A 31 22.59 31.50 8.12
CA THR A 31 23.34 31.67 6.88
C THR A 31 22.66 30.89 5.77
N TYR A 32 22.97 31.24 4.52
CA TYR A 32 22.44 30.54 3.34
C TYR A 32 22.79 29.04 3.36
N ASN A 33 23.85 28.65 4.07
CA ASN A 33 24.23 27.24 4.25
C ASN A 33 23.27 26.44 5.14
N ASP A 34 22.41 27.12 5.92
CA ASP A 34 21.38 26.48 6.76
C ASP A 34 20.14 26.08 5.95
N LEU A 35 20.08 26.49 4.68
CA LEU A 35 19.00 26.07 3.79
C LEU A 35 19.06 24.55 3.58
N PRO A 36 17.91 23.88 3.48
CA PRO A 36 17.86 22.46 3.17
C PRO A 36 18.50 22.23 1.80
N GLN A 37 19.72 21.69 1.82
CA GLN A 37 20.37 21.27 0.60
C GLN A 37 19.71 19.98 0.09
N PRO A 38 19.49 19.84 -1.22
CA PRO A 38 18.98 18.61 -1.79
C PRO A 38 19.93 17.47 -1.41
N ARG A 39 19.40 16.56 -0.59
CA ARG A 39 20.16 15.49 0.05
C ARG A 39 19.67 14.15 -0.46
N GLY A 40 20.60 13.35 -0.95
CA GLY A 40 20.33 12.03 -1.53
C GLY A 40 20.17 12.05 -3.04
N SER A 41 20.34 10.87 -3.63
CA SER A 41 20.12 10.62 -5.06
C SER A 41 18.62 10.48 -5.31
N TRP A 42 18.04 11.42 -6.05
CA TRP A 42 16.63 11.37 -6.47
C TRP A 42 16.32 10.03 -7.17
N LYS A 43 17.30 9.52 -7.93
CA LYS A 43 17.21 8.27 -8.68
C LYS A 43 17.03 7.07 -7.76
N THR A 44 17.80 6.98 -6.68
CA THR A 44 17.69 5.86 -5.73
C THR A 44 16.32 5.82 -5.06
N HIS A 45 15.78 6.99 -4.70
CA HIS A 45 14.43 7.07 -4.12
C HIS A 45 13.35 6.72 -5.16
N TYR A 46 13.51 7.18 -6.40
CA TYR A 46 12.63 6.82 -7.50
C TYR A 46 12.63 5.31 -7.79
N ASP A 47 13.80 4.71 -7.92
CA ASP A 47 13.97 3.27 -8.21
C ASP A 47 13.38 2.40 -7.09
N ALA A 48 13.54 2.82 -5.83
CA ALA A 48 12.92 2.14 -4.68
C ALA A 48 11.38 2.18 -4.74
N ASN A 49 10.80 3.33 -5.09
CA ASN A 49 9.36 3.47 -5.25
C ASN A 49 8.84 2.66 -6.45
N GLN A 50 9.58 2.66 -7.56
CA GLN A 50 9.21 1.91 -8.74
C GLN A 50 9.15 0.40 -8.46
N ARG A 51 10.12 -0.14 -7.69
CA ARG A 51 10.09 -1.53 -7.26
C ARG A 51 8.85 -1.85 -6.42
N LYS A 52 8.45 -0.94 -5.53
CA LYS A 52 7.24 -1.09 -4.70
C LYS A 52 5.97 -1.12 -5.56
N TYR A 53 5.85 -0.21 -6.54
CA TYR A 53 4.68 -0.18 -7.43
C TYR A 53 4.62 -1.40 -8.35
N ASN A 54 5.76 -1.85 -8.87
CA ASN A 54 5.82 -3.08 -9.67
C ASN A 54 5.41 -4.31 -8.85
N ALA A 55 5.76 -4.37 -7.56
CA ALA A 55 5.32 -5.44 -6.67
C ALA A 55 3.79 -5.41 -6.45
N HIS A 56 3.20 -4.23 -6.23
CA HIS A 56 1.74 -4.10 -6.15
C HIS A 56 1.04 -4.48 -7.46
N LEU A 57 1.61 -4.10 -8.60
CA LEU A 57 1.08 -4.46 -9.91
C LEU A 57 1.08 -5.98 -10.09
N ALA A 58 2.20 -6.65 -9.79
CA ALA A 58 2.31 -8.11 -9.88
C ALA A 58 1.30 -8.81 -8.95
N LEU A 59 1.14 -8.32 -7.72
CA LEU A 59 0.15 -8.84 -6.78
C LEU A 59 -1.28 -8.65 -7.32
N GLY A 60 -1.61 -7.46 -7.81
CA GLY A 60 -2.93 -7.16 -8.38
C GLY A 60 -3.27 -8.05 -9.57
N VAL A 61 -2.32 -8.26 -10.48
CA VAL A 61 -2.48 -9.18 -11.62
C VAL A 61 -2.69 -10.62 -11.14
N GLY A 62 -1.91 -11.08 -10.16
CA GLY A 62 -2.06 -12.43 -9.60
C GLY A 62 -3.43 -12.65 -8.96
N VAL A 63 -3.90 -11.70 -8.14
CA VAL A 63 -5.23 -11.75 -7.52
C VAL A 63 -6.33 -11.73 -8.57
N PHE A 64 -6.21 -10.90 -9.60
CA PHE A 64 -7.20 -10.81 -10.67
C PHE A 64 -7.32 -12.13 -11.45
N ILE A 65 -6.20 -12.71 -11.88
CA ILE A 65 -6.17 -14.01 -12.57
C ILE A 65 -6.75 -15.09 -11.67
N GLY A 66 -6.34 -15.14 -10.41
CA GLY A 66 -6.84 -16.10 -9.42
C GLY A 66 -8.36 -15.99 -9.24
N SER A 67 -8.88 -14.76 -9.18
CA SER A 67 -10.32 -14.49 -9.04
C SER A 67 -11.11 -15.00 -10.24
N ILE A 68 -10.61 -14.80 -11.46
CA ILE A 68 -11.25 -15.33 -12.68
C ILE A 68 -11.25 -16.86 -12.67
N LEU A 69 -10.10 -17.49 -12.37
CA LEU A 69 -10.01 -18.95 -12.36
C LEU A 69 -10.94 -19.58 -11.31
N PHE A 70 -10.99 -18.98 -10.12
CA PHE A 70 -11.92 -19.40 -9.07
C PHE A 70 -13.39 -19.20 -9.49
N GLY A 71 -13.74 -18.05 -10.06
CA GLY A 71 -15.08 -17.80 -10.57
C GLY A 71 -15.51 -18.80 -11.64
N LYS A 72 -14.58 -19.21 -12.51
CA LYS A 72 -14.82 -20.27 -13.50
C LYS A 72 -14.98 -21.64 -12.85
N SER A 73 -14.16 -22.01 -11.86
CA SER A 73 -14.23 -23.34 -11.24
C SER A 73 -15.49 -23.55 -10.40
N VAL A 74 -16.07 -22.46 -9.87
CA VAL A 74 -17.33 -22.49 -9.10
C VAL A 74 -18.56 -22.34 -10.00
N GLY A 75 -18.38 -22.06 -11.30
CA GLY A 75 -19.48 -21.91 -12.26
C GLY A 75 -20.10 -20.51 -12.32
N TYR A 76 -19.52 -19.51 -11.63
CA TYR A 76 -19.99 -18.12 -11.70
C TYR A 76 -19.66 -17.43 -13.02
N LEU A 77 -18.70 -17.97 -13.79
CA LEU A 77 -18.26 -17.44 -15.08
C LEU A 77 -18.52 -18.45 -16.21
N GLU A 78 -19.67 -19.10 -16.19
CA GLU A 78 -20.18 -19.85 -17.34
C GLU A 78 -20.73 -18.89 -18.39
N PHE A 79 -20.18 -18.97 -19.60
CA PHE A 79 -20.70 -18.25 -20.74
C PHE A 79 -21.40 -19.27 -21.63
N TYR A 80 -22.73 -19.17 -21.71
CA TYR A 80 -23.61 -19.97 -22.57
C TYR A 80 -23.45 -19.59 -24.05
N ASN A 81 -22.22 -19.70 -24.56
CA ASN A 81 -21.83 -19.37 -25.92
C ASN A 81 -21.96 -20.57 -26.88
N ASP A 82 -22.43 -21.70 -26.37
CA ASP A 82 -22.80 -22.86 -27.15
C ASP A 82 -24.12 -22.60 -27.89
N ILE A 83 -24.07 -22.69 -29.21
CA ILE A 83 -25.28 -22.71 -30.03
C ILE A 83 -25.85 -24.12 -29.95
N PRO A 84 -27.10 -24.31 -29.52
CA PRO A 84 -27.68 -25.64 -29.44
C PRO A 84 -27.76 -26.24 -30.85
N ALA A 85 -27.32 -27.50 -31.00
CA ALA A 85 -27.29 -28.20 -32.29
C ALA A 85 -28.68 -28.36 -32.94
N ARG A 86 -29.74 -28.20 -32.14
CA ARG A 86 -31.14 -28.21 -32.58
C ARG A 86 -31.90 -27.11 -31.85
N PRO A 87 -32.92 -26.50 -32.48
CA PRO A 87 -33.80 -25.56 -31.79
C PRO A 87 -34.48 -26.25 -30.61
N ALA A 88 -34.85 -25.46 -29.60
CA ALA A 88 -35.62 -25.97 -28.47
C ALA A 88 -36.96 -26.55 -28.96
N ASP A 89 -37.33 -27.75 -28.50
CA ASP A 89 -38.68 -28.29 -28.72
C ASP A 89 -39.61 -27.62 -27.72
N ILE A 90 -40.44 -26.70 -28.21
CA ILE A 90 -41.34 -25.87 -27.41
C ILE A 90 -42.77 -26.29 -27.78
N GLU A 91 -43.50 -26.85 -26.82
CA GLU A 91 -44.85 -27.38 -27.02
C GLU A 91 -45.84 -26.34 -27.57
N SER A 92 -45.61 -25.05 -27.35
CA SER A 92 -46.51 -23.97 -27.79
C SER A 92 -46.53 -23.70 -29.29
N TYR A 93 -45.63 -24.30 -30.09
CA TYR A 93 -45.59 -24.13 -31.55
C TYR A 93 -46.11 -25.35 -32.33
N ARG A 94 -46.57 -26.39 -31.63
CA ARG A 94 -47.16 -27.60 -32.23
C ARG A 94 -48.68 -27.45 -32.32
#